data_AF-A0A382IV89-F1
#
_entry.id   AF-A0A382IV89-F1
#
_cell.length_a   1.000
_cell.length_b   1.000
_cell.length_c   1.000
_cell.angle_alpha   90.00
_cell.angle_beta   90.00
_cell.angle_gamma   90.00
#
_symmetry.space_group_name_H-M   'P 1'
#
loop_
_entity.id
_entity.type
_entity.pdbx_description
1 polymer ?
#
loop_
_entity_poly.entity_id
_entity_poly.type
_entity_poly.pdbx_seq_one_letter_code
_entity_poly.pdbx_strand_id
1 'polypeptide(L)'
;EWGYRRYEWKCDNYNEPSKRAAKRLGFTFEGIFRQATIYKNRNRDTAWFSIIDKEWPTLKKKFEKWLLPSNFDPNGVQINKL
;
A
#
# COMPACT_ATOMS: atom_id res chain seq x y z
N GLU A 1 15.35 12.16 -9.98
CA GLU A 1 14.56 10.99 -9.55
C GLU A 1 15.50 9.91 -9.06
N TRP A 2 15.16 9.18 -8.01
CA TRP A 2 16.07 8.24 -7.34
C TRP A 2 16.26 6.89 -8.09
N GLY A 3 15.60 6.69 -9.23
CA GLY A 3 15.83 5.54 -10.12
C GLY A 3 15.45 4.16 -9.57
N TYR A 4 14.78 4.10 -8.40
CA TYR A 4 14.36 2.83 -7.81
C TYR A 4 13.32 2.12 -8.71
N ARG A 5 13.53 0.81 -8.89
CA ARG A 5 12.69 -0.03 -9.75
C ARG A 5 11.54 -0.73 -9.03
N ARG A 6 11.59 -0.73 -7.69
CA ARG A 6 10.70 -1.47 -6.83
C ARG A 6 10.57 -0.78 -5.49
N TYR A 7 9.34 -0.64 -5.02
CA TYR A 7 8.98 -0.08 -3.73
C TYR A 7 8.15 -1.09 -2.96
N GLU A 8 8.54 -1.41 -1.73
CA GLU A 8 8.00 -2.54 -0.98
C GLU A 8 7.20 -2.10 0.25
N TRP A 9 6.11 -2.81 0.50
CA TRP A 9 5.36 -2.76 1.75
C TRP A 9 5.40 -4.14 2.40
N LYS A 10 5.76 -4.20 3.68
CA LYS A 10 5.68 -5.43 4.47
C LYS A 10 4.94 -5.21 5.77
N CYS A 11 4.10 -6.16 6.12
CA CYS A 11 3.38 -6.11 7.38
C CYS A 11 3.25 -7.50 8.00
N ASP A 12 2.81 -7.54 9.26
CA ASP A 12 2.37 -8.78 9.86
C ASP A 12 1.18 -9.35 9.08
N ASN A 13 1.21 -10.64 8.76
CA ASN A 13 0.15 -11.28 8.00
C ASN A 13 -1.23 -11.19 8.70
N TYR A 14 -1.28 -11.08 10.02
CA TYR A 14 -2.53 -10.87 10.78
C TYR A 14 -2.97 -9.40 10.83
N ASN A 15 -2.15 -8.45 10.38
CA ASN A 15 -2.52 -7.04 10.34
C ASN A 15 -3.38 -6.72 9.10
N GLU A 16 -4.65 -7.08 9.16
CA GLU A 16 -5.61 -6.82 8.09
C GLU A 16 -5.73 -5.32 7.73
N PRO A 17 -5.78 -4.37 8.67
CA PRO A 17 -5.78 -2.94 8.33
C PRO A 17 -4.59 -2.52 7.46
N SER A 18 -3.39 -2.99 7.76
CA SER A 18 -2.18 -2.69 6.97
C SER A 18 -2.25 -3.33 5.58
N LYS A 19 -2.72 -4.58 5.46
CA LYS A 19 -2.92 -5.23 4.16
C LYS A 19 -3.95 -4.50 3.29
N ARG A 20 -5.05 -4.03 3.89
CA ARG A 20 -6.05 -3.20 3.19
C ARG A 20 -5.46 -1.86 2.72
N ALA A 21 -4.63 -1.23 3.54
CA ALA A 21 -3.95 0.01 3.16
C ALA A 21 -2.99 -0.21 1.98
N ALA A 22 -2.14 -1.24 2.02
CA ALA A 22 -1.24 -1.59 0.92
C ALA A 22 -2.01 -1.79 -0.40
N LYS A 23 -3.09 -2.59 -0.37
CA LYS A 23 -3.95 -2.81 -1.54
C LYS A 23 -4.61 -1.52 -2.04
N ARG A 24 -5.16 -0.69 -1.14
CA ARG A 24 -5.77 0.62 -1.50
C ARG A 24 -4.76 1.56 -2.16
N LEU A 25 -3.50 1.52 -1.73
CA LEU A 25 -2.42 2.34 -2.31
C LEU A 25 -1.87 1.76 -3.62
N GLY A 26 -2.39 0.63 -4.08
CA GLY A 26 -2.02 0.03 -5.36
C GLY A 26 -0.84 -0.94 -5.30
N PHE A 27 -0.40 -1.37 -4.11
CA PHE A 27 0.60 -2.43 -4.01
C PHE A 27 0.00 -3.80 -4.35
N THR A 28 0.75 -4.58 -5.12
CA THR A 28 0.42 -5.97 -5.47
C THR A 28 0.97 -6.93 -4.43
N PHE A 29 0.15 -7.88 -3.96
CA PHE A 29 0.59 -8.94 -3.05
C PHE A 29 1.46 -9.98 -3.75
N GLU A 30 2.55 -10.40 -3.11
CA GLU A 30 3.51 -11.32 -3.73
C GLU A 30 3.77 -12.59 -2.91
N GLY A 31 3.44 -12.59 -1.61
CA GLY A 31 3.58 -13.79 -0.80
C GLY A 31 3.66 -13.54 0.69
N ILE A 32 3.74 -14.64 1.43
CA ILE A 32 3.91 -14.66 2.88
C ILE A 32 5.17 -15.46 3.21
N PHE A 33 6.09 -14.83 3.93
CA PHE A 33 7.19 -15.53 4.56
C PHE A 33 6.72 -16.05 5.91
N ARG A 34 6.59 -17.38 6.01
CA ARG A 34 6.19 -18.06 7.25
C ARG A 34 7.33 -18.00 8.27
N GLN A 35 6.99 -17.78 9.53
CA GLN A 35 7.94 -17.66 10.63
C GLN A 35 9.09 -16.67 10.37
N ALA A 36 8.78 -15.55 9.71
CA ALA A 36 9.79 -14.58 9.31
C ALA A 36 10.50 -13.93 10.52
N THR A 37 9.80 -13.77 11.64
CA THR A 37 10.38 -13.23 12.88
C THR A 37 9.50 -13.54 14.10
N ILE A 38 10.07 -13.36 15.30
CA ILE A 38 9.33 -13.31 16.56
C ILE A 38 9.20 -11.84 16.98
N TYR A 39 7.98 -11.39 17.23
CA TYR A 39 7.71 -10.02 17.65
C TYR A 39 6.67 -10.03 18.76
N LYS A 40 6.92 -9.30 19.85
CA LYS A 40 6.03 -9.27 21.03
C LYS A 40 5.64 -10.67 21.51
N ASN A 41 6.65 -11.53 21.66
CA ASN A 41 6.53 -12.91 22.14
C ASN A 41 5.54 -13.79 21.35
N ARG A 42 5.39 -13.54 20.04
CA ARG A 42 4.61 -14.39 19.14
C ARG A 42 5.27 -14.54 17.77
N ASN A 43 4.88 -15.59 17.07
CA ASN A 43 5.21 -15.75 15.65
C ASN A 43 4.65 -14.59 14.83
N ARG A 44 5.44 -14.12 13.86
CA ARG A 44 5.02 -13.20 12.81
C ARG A 44 5.39 -13.78 11.45
N ASP A 45 4.34 -14.17 10.73
CA ASP A 45 4.41 -14.32 9.29
C ASP A 45 4.41 -12.93 8.65
N THR A 46 5.24 -12.72 7.61
CA THR A 46 5.34 -11.42 6.95
C THR A 46 4.70 -11.47 5.58
N ALA A 47 3.64 -10.69 5.37
CA ALA A 47 3.05 -10.48 4.07
C ALA A 47 3.82 -9.40 3.31
N TRP A 48 4.17 -9.67 2.05
CA TRP A 48 4.93 -8.78 1.18
C TRP A 48 4.08 -8.29 0.01
N PHE A 49 4.24 -6.99 -0.28
CA PHE A 49 3.61 -6.32 -1.38
C PHE A 49 4.61 -5.40 -2.08
N SER A 50 4.39 -5.10 -3.35
CA SER A 50 5.26 -4.21 -4.11
C SER A 50 4.51 -3.31 -5.08
N ILE A 51 5.17 -2.23 -5.48
CA ILE A 51 4.90 -1.45 -6.69
C ILE A 51 6.20 -1.43 -7.50
N ILE A 52 6.14 -1.71 -8.79
CA ILE A 52 7.30 -1.58 -9.69
C ILE A 52 7.26 -0.26 -10.47
N ASP A 53 8.42 0.14 -10.98
CA ASP A 53 8.61 1.34 -11.82
C ASP A 53 7.54 1.49 -12.93
N LYS A 54 7.19 0.41 -13.62
CA LYS A 54 6.20 0.41 -14.71
C LYS A 54 4.76 0.65 -14.25
N GLU A 55 4.43 0.37 -12.99
CA GLU A 55 3.09 0.59 -12.43
C GLU A 55 2.92 2.03 -11.94
N TRP A 56 4.01 2.68 -11.54
CA TRP A 56 4.01 4.00 -10.94
C TRP A 56 3.34 5.09 -11.79
N PRO A 57 3.56 5.22 -13.12
CA PRO A 57 2.91 6.25 -13.92
C PRO A 57 1.38 6.23 -13.84
N THR A 58 0.79 5.03 -13.76
CA THR A 58 -0.66 4.86 -13.62
C THR A 58 -1.13 5.19 -12.20
N LEU A 59 -0.41 4.71 -11.18
CA LEU A 59 -0.74 4.98 -9.78
C LEU A 59 -0.63 6.47 -9.46
N LYS A 60 0.44 7.13 -9.92
CA LYS A 60 0.64 8.58 -9.77
C LYS A 60 -0.58 9.38 -10.25
N LYS A 61 -1.09 9.09 -11.45
CA LYS A 61 -2.30 9.75 -11.98
C LYS A 61 -3.53 9.52 -11.09
N LYS A 62 -3.70 8.31 -10.54
CA LYS A 62 -4.80 8.00 -9.61
C LYS A 62 -4.66 8.80 -8.30
N PHE A 63 -3.46 8.85 -7.73
CA PHE A 63 -3.17 9.65 -6.54
C PHE A 63 -3.40 11.14 -6.77
N GLU A 64 -2.87 11.69 -7.87
CA GLU A 64 -3.06 13.09 -8.25
C GLU A 64 -4.55 13.42 -8.35
N LYS A 65 -5.34 12.58 -9.05
CA LYS A 65 -6.79 12.76 -9.16
C LYS A 65 -7.51 12.68 -7.80
N TRP A 66 -7.13 11.72 -6.95
CA TRP A 66 -7.73 11.56 -5.63
C TRP A 66 -7.41 12.72 -4.68
N LEU A 67 -6.21 13.29 -4.79
CA LEU A 67 -5.71 14.41 -3.97
C LEU A 67 -6.20 15.78 -4.45
N LEU A 68 -6.83 15.89 -5.62
CA LEU A 68 -7.39 17.15 -6.09
C LEU A 68 -8.38 17.71 -5.06
N PRO A 69 -8.34 19.03 -4.75
CA PRO A 69 -9.31 19.64 -3.84
C PRO A 69 -10.75 19.39 -4.26
N SER A 70 -11.02 19.30 -5.57
CA SER A 70 -12.33 18.99 -6.14
C SER A 70 -12.84 17.59 -5.81
N ASN A 71 -12.00 16.70 -5.28
CA ASN A 71 -12.41 15.38 -4.82
C ASN A 71 -12.86 15.37 -3.34
N PHE A 72 -12.91 16.52 -2.68
CA PHE A 72 -13.37 16.65 -1.29
C PHE A 72 -14.54 17.63 -1.22
N ASP A 73 -15.55 17.27 -0.43
CA ASP A 73 -16.71 18.13 -0.17
C ASP A 73 -16.36 19.25 0.85
N PRO A 74 -17.27 20.21 1.11
CA PRO A 74 -17.03 21.28 2.08
C PRO A 74 -16.75 20.82 3.52
N ASN A 75 -17.07 19.57 3.87
CA ASN A 75 -16.79 18.98 5.18
C ASN A 75 -15.46 18.20 5.20
N GLY A 76 -14.71 18.20 4.09
CA GLY A 76 -13.46 17.47 3.94
C GLY A 76 -13.64 15.96 3.70
N VAL A 77 -14.84 15.51 3.36
CA VAL A 77 -15.10 14.10 3.04
C VAL A 77 -14.81 13.85 1.57
N GLN A 78 -14.07 12.76 1.28
CA GLN A 78 -13.75 12.38 -0.09
C GLN A 78 -15.03 12.01 -0.88
N ILE A 79 -15.13 12.48 -2.12
CA ILE A 79 -16.20 12.18 -3.05
C ILE A 79 -15.93 10.84 -3.74
N ASN A 80 -14.74 10.68 -4.31
CA ASN A 80 -14.29 9.42 -4.88
C ASN A 80 -13.21 8.80 -4.00
N LYS A 81 -13.28 7.48 -3.84
CA LYS A 81 -12.21 6.71 -3.19
C LYS A 81 -11.02 6.57 -4.13
N LEU A 82 -9.84 6.44 -3.53
CA LEU A 82 -8.65 5.95 -4.22
C LEU A 82 -8.84 4.49 -4.62
#